data_AF-A0A9E0YQP2-F1
#
_entry.id   AF-A0A9E0YQP2-F1
#
_cell.length_a   1.000
_cell.length_b   1.000
_cell.length_c   1.000
_cell.angle_alpha   90.00
_cell.angle_beta   90.00
_cell.angle_gamma   90.00
#
_symmetry.space_group_name_H-M   'P 1'
#
loop_
_entity.id
_entity.type
_entity.pdbx_description
1 polymer ?
#
loop_
_entity_poly.entity_id
_entity_poly.type
_entity_poly.pdbx_seq_one_letter_code
_entity_poly.pdbx_strand_id
1 'polypeptide(L)'
;MTDNRHKTARALGWAGLLPFAGLALAGYVDAPASLQLLLIGYALAILAFLNGSLWAVVLERPSDRSAALIASNLLLLAALPALLMPLSAAAGWLALLFALHLVAEWRWVLTGHPGWYRRLRLMLSSVAIALLVVGAMAGAANG
;
A
#
# COMPACT_ATOMS: atom_id res chain seq x y z
N MET A 1 -10.81 5.05 -26.97
CA MET A 1 -10.19 3.91 -26.23
C MET A 1 -9.45 4.30 -24.95
N THR A 2 -9.09 5.57 -24.71
CA THR A 2 -8.47 6.04 -23.45
C THR A 2 -9.42 6.03 -22.25
N ASP A 3 -10.71 6.25 -22.48
CA ASP A 3 -11.72 6.36 -21.41
C ASP A 3 -11.93 5.07 -20.60
N ASN A 4 -11.97 3.91 -21.26
CA ASN A 4 -12.20 2.63 -20.57
C ASN A 4 -11.04 2.25 -19.65
N ARG A 5 -9.78 2.47 -20.07
CA ARG A 5 -8.60 2.17 -19.23
C ARG A 5 -8.56 3.04 -17.98
N HIS A 6 -8.90 4.33 -18.09
CA HIS A 6 -8.99 5.22 -16.94
C HIS A 6 -10.09 4.80 -15.97
N LYS A 7 -11.27 4.43 -16.49
CA LYS A 7 -12.38 3.92 -15.68
C LYS A 7 -11.99 2.64 -14.94
N THR A 8 -11.39 1.67 -15.63
CA THR A 8 -10.93 0.41 -15.02
C THR A 8 -9.88 0.66 -13.96
N ALA A 9 -8.86 1.49 -14.22
CA ALA A 9 -7.82 1.82 -13.24
C ALA A 9 -8.40 2.47 -11.97
N ARG A 10 -9.36 3.39 -12.13
CA ARG A 10 -10.07 4.00 -11.00
C ARG A 10 -10.89 2.96 -10.24
N ALA A 11 -11.71 2.18 -10.94
CA ALA A 11 -12.59 1.19 -10.32
C ALA A 11 -11.80 0.17 -9.51
N LEU A 12 -10.75 -0.42 -10.11
CA LEU A 12 -9.89 -1.39 -9.43
C LEU A 12 -9.11 -0.76 -8.29
N GLY A 13 -8.61 0.46 -8.46
CA GLY A 13 -7.90 1.18 -7.40
C GLY A 13 -8.76 1.41 -6.16
N TRP A 14 -10.01 1.85 -6.34
CA TRP A 14 -10.95 2.04 -5.23
C TRP A 14 -11.44 0.71 -4.65
N ALA A 15 -11.72 -0.30 -5.48
CA ALA A 15 -12.12 -1.62 -5.01
C ALA A 15 -11.02 -2.29 -4.16
N GLY A 16 -9.75 -2.04 -4.51
CA GLY A 16 -8.60 -2.52 -3.74
C GLY A 16 -8.51 -1.94 -2.31
N LEU A 17 -9.25 -0.88 -1.98
CA LEU A 17 -9.30 -0.32 -0.63
C LEU A 17 -10.30 -1.05 0.28
N LEU A 18 -11.19 -1.89 -0.26
CA LEU A 18 -12.20 -2.58 0.54
C LEU A 18 -11.58 -3.46 1.64
N PRO A 19 -10.53 -4.26 1.40
CA PRO A 19 -9.94 -5.05 2.47
C PRO A 19 -9.17 -4.21 3.50
N PHE A 20 -8.67 -3.02 3.13
CA PHE A 20 -8.11 -2.07 4.11
C PHE A 20 -9.20 -1.53 5.05
N ALA A 21 -10.40 -1.27 4.53
CA ALA A 21 -11.53 -0.88 5.36
C ALA A 21 -11.94 -2.03 6.29
N GLY A 22 -11.93 -3.27 5.79
CA GLY A 22 -12.11 -4.48 6.59
C GLY A 22 -11.07 -4.61 7.71
N LEU A 23 -9.78 -4.32 7.43
CA LEU A 23 -8.70 -4.32 8.42
C LEU A 23 -8.95 -3.28 9.52
N ALA A 24 -9.31 -2.05 9.13
CA ALA A 24 -9.65 -1.00 10.08
C ALA A 24 -10.79 -1.41 11.01
N LEU A 25 -11.84 -2.04 10.47
CA LEU A 25 -12.97 -2.54 11.25
C LEU A 25 -12.62 -3.76 12.12
N ALA A 26 -11.75 -4.65 11.62
CA ALA A 26 -11.33 -5.85 12.34
C ALA A 26 -10.73 -5.53 13.71
N GLY A 27 -10.05 -4.38 13.83
CA GLY A 27 -9.50 -3.89 15.08
C GLY A 27 -10.55 -3.45 16.10
N TYR A 28 -11.80 -3.17 15.71
CA TYR A 28 -12.88 -2.76 16.62
C TYR A 28 -13.79 -3.90 17.06
N VAL A 29 -13.91 -4.96 16.25
CA VAL A 29 -14.91 -6.03 16.45
C VAL A 29 -14.31 -7.34 16.96
N ASP A 30 -13.07 -7.31 17.44
CA ASP A 30 -12.29 -8.49 17.86
C ASP A 30 -12.36 -9.63 16.84
N ALA A 31 -12.03 -9.31 15.59
CA ALA A 31 -12.12 -10.26 14.49
C ALA A 31 -11.22 -11.49 14.73
N PRO A 32 -11.60 -12.69 14.22
CA PRO A 32 -10.78 -13.89 14.35
C PRO A 32 -9.36 -13.68 13.82
N ALA A 33 -8.36 -14.27 14.49
CA ALA A 33 -6.95 -14.12 14.11
C ALA A 33 -6.65 -14.50 12.65
N SER A 34 -7.35 -15.49 12.10
CA SER A 34 -7.23 -15.87 10.68
C SER A 34 -7.68 -14.76 9.73
N LEU A 35 -8.75 -14.02 10.08
CA LEU A 35 -9.22 -12.88 9.30
C LEU A 35 -8.25 -11.70 9.42
N GLN A 36 -7.74 -11.43 10.63
CA GLN A 36 -6.71 -10.40 10.82
C GLN A 36 -5.47 -10.70 9.98
N LEU A 37 -4.97 -11.94 10.00
CA LEU A 37 -3.82 -12.38 9.21
C LEU A 37 -4.09 -12.27 7.70
N LEU A 38 -5.28 -12.65 7.23
CA LEU A 38 -5.67 -12.48 5.82
C LEU A 38 -5.62 -11.01 5.40
N LEU A 39 -6.13 -10.10 6.23
CA LEU A 39 -6.19 -8.67 5.94
C LEU A 39 -4.80 -8.02 5.97
N ILE A 40 -3.94 -8.40 6.92
CA ILE A 40 -2.53 -7.98 6.97
C ILE A 40 -1.79 -8.51 5.73
N GLY A 41 -1.97 -9.79 5.39
CA GLY A 41 -1.40 -10.41 4.20
C GLY A 41 -1.84 -9.72 2.91
N TYR A 42 -3.10 -9.28 2.83
CA TYR A 42 -3.59 -8.48 1.71
C TYR A 42 -2.87 -7.14 1.60
N ALA A 43 -2.72 -6.39 2.71
CA ALA A 43 -2.01 -5.12 2.71
C ALA A 43 -0.54 -5.29 2.27
N LEU A 44 0.14 -6.34 2.73
CA LEU A 44 1.48 -6.72 2.29
C LEU A 44 1.50 -7.03 0.78
N ALA A 45 0.56 -7.85 0.28
CA ALA A 45 0.49 -8.20 -1.13
C ALA A 45 0.26 -6.97 -2.03
N ILE A 46 -0.56 -6.02 -1.58
CA ILE A 46 -0.73 -4.74 -2.27
C ILE A 46 0.59 -3.95 -2.26
N LEU A 47 1.28 -3.84 -1.13
CA LEU A 47 2.58 -3.16 -1.09
C LEU A 47 3.60 -3.81 -2.06
N ALA A 48 3.64 -5.14 -2.11
CA ALA A 48 4.47 -5.89 -3.05
C ALA A 48 4.10 -5.59 -4.52
N PHE A 49 2.80 -5.56 -4.83
CA PHE A 49 2.31 -5.16 -6.14
C PHE A 49 2.72 -3.72 -6.50
N LEU A 50 2.60 -2.79 -5.56
CA LEU A 50 2.97 -1.38 -5.76
C LEU A 50 4.48 -1.18 -5.97
N ASN A 51 5.31 -1.97 -5.29
CA ASN A 51 6.76 -1.99 -5.49
C ASN A 51 7.15 -2.32 -6.94
N GLY A 52 6.32 -3.07 -7.67
CA GLY A 52 6.49 -3.32 -9.10
C GLY A 52 6.52 -2.04 -9.97
N SER A 53 5.87 -0.94 -9.52
CA SER A 53 5.94 0.35 -10.23
C SER A 53 7.35 0.95 -10.24
N LEU A 54 8.15 0.70 -9.19
CA LEU A 54 9.53 1.15 -9.10
C LEU A 54 10.45 0.40 -10.08
N TRP A 55 10.13 -0.86 -10.37
CA TRP A 55 10.79 -1.62 -11.44
C TRP A 55 10.40 -1.10 -12.82
N ALA A 56 9.09 -0.92 -13.06
CA ALA A 56 8.57 -0.48 -14.35
C ALA A 56 9.22 0.82 -14.84
N VAL A 57 9.39 1.81 -13.95
CA VAL A 57 10.01 3.09 -14.35
C VAL A 57 11.48 2.97 -14.73
N VAL A 58 12.24 2.07 -14.09
CA VAL A 58 13.67 1.85 -14.40
C VAL A 58 13.81 1.17 -15.75
N LEU A 59 12.93 0.21 -16.06
CA LEU A 59 12.91 -0.50 -17.33
C LEU A 59 12.46 0.40 -18.50
N GLU A 60 11.45 1.24 -18.28
CA GLU A 60 10.94 2.16 -19.31
C GLU A 60 11.87 3.35 -19.57
N ARG A 61 12.60 3.81 -18.54
CA ARG A 61 13.49 4.96 -18.62
C ARG A 61 14.85 4.61 -18.04
N PRO A 62 15.68 3.86 -18.80
CA PRO A 62 17.02 3.47 -18.38
C PRO A 62 17.82 4.73 -18.02
N SER A 63 17.95 4.94 -16.73
CA SER A 63 18.77 5.95 -16.09
C SER A 63 19.34 5.28 -14.85
N ASP A 64 20.42 5.82 -14.28
CA ASP A 64 21.14 5.20 -13.16
C ASP A 64 20.35 5.28 -11.84
N ARG A 65 19.20 4.60 -11.81
CA ARG A 65 18.18 4.62 -10.74
C ARG A 65 18.14 3.30 -9.99
N SER A 66 19.31 2.70 -9.77
CA SER A 66 19.50 1.49 -8.95
C SER A 66 18.84 1.64 -7.56
N ALA A 67 18.78 2.88 -7.03
CA ALA A 67 18.08 3.19 -5.79
C ALA A 67 16.59 2.81 -5.78
N ALA A 68 15.87 2.92 -6.90
CA ALA A 68 14.45 2.55 -6.97
C ALA A 68 14.26 1.02 -6.85
N LEU A 69 15.15 0.24 -7.48
CA LEU A 69 15.15 -1.22 -7.39
C LEU A 69 15.52 -1.70 -5.98
N ILE A 70 16.51 -1.06 -5.35
CA ILE A 70 16.90 -1.36 -3.97
C ILE A 70 15.74 -1.03 -3.03
N ALA A 71 15.14 0.15 -3.15
CA ALA A 71 14.00 0.56 -2.33
C ALA A 71 12.81 -0.41 -2.46
N SER A 72 12.49 -0.85 -3.67
CA SER A 72 11.45 -1.86 -3.92
C SER A 72 11.66 -3.14 -3.10
N ASN A 73 12.90 -3.64 -3.02
CA ASN A 73 13.20 -4.88 -2.31
C ASN A 73 13.27 -4.64 -0.80
N LEU A 74 13.86 -3.54 -0.35
CA LEU A 74 13.91 -3.19 1.06
C LEU A 74 12.50 -3.00 1.64
N LEU A 75 11.59 -2.34 0.92
CA LEU A 75 10.20 -2.16 1.36
C LEU A 75 9.46 -3.50 1.47
N LEU A 76 9.67 -4.42 0.52
CA LEU A 76 9.06 -5.75 0.56
C LEU A 76 9.60 -6.58 1.75
N LEU A 77 10.92 -6.65 1.90
CA LEU A 77 11.55 -7.41 2.99
C LEU A 77 11.18 -6.83 4.35
N ALA A 78 11.12 -5.50 4.47
CA ALA A 78 10.67 -4.82 5.67
C ALA A 78 9.19 -5.09 5.99
N ALA A 79 8.35 -5.44 5.00
CA ALA A 79 6.93 -5.72 5.24
C ALA A 79 6.67 -7.12 5.80
N LEU A 80 7.54 -8.10 5.52
CA LEU A 80 7.36 -9.50 5.96
C LEU A 80 7.14 -9.67 7.47
N PRO A 81 7.89 -8.97 8.36
CA PRO A 81 7.65 -9.02 9.80
C PRO A 81 6.21 -8.69 10.23
N ALA A 82 5.43 -7.93 9.44
CA ALA A 82 4.05 -7.59 9.78
C ALA A 82 3.17 -8.84 9.95
N LEU A 83 3.48 -9.95 9.27
CA LEU A 83 2.74 -11.21 9.38
C LEU A 83 2.90 -11.89 10.74
N LEU A 84 3.90 -11.50 11.52
CA LEU A 84 4.22 -12.06 12.83
C LEU A 84 3.85 -11.10 13.97
N MET A 85 3.35 -9.90 13.64
CA MET A 85 3.01 -8.87 14.61
C MET A 85 1.52 -8.95 15.00
N PRO A 86 1.16 -8.51 16.21
CA PRO A 86 -0.23 -8.21 16.55
C PRO A 86 -0.83 -7.19 15.58
N LEU A 87 -2.15 -7.22 15.38
CA LEU A 87 -2.85 -6.36 14.41
C LEU A 87 -2.48 -4.89 14.51
N SER A 88 -2.41 -4.34 15.72
CA SER A 88 -2.07 -2.92 15.94
C SER A 88 -0.69 -2.57 15.41
N ALA A 89 0.32 -3.35 15.81
CA ALA A 89 1.70 -3.17 15.39
C ALA A 89 1.87 -3.43 13.89
N ALA A 90 1.26 -4.49 13.36
CA ALA A 90 1.29 -4.83 11.94
C ALA A 90 0.71 -3.70 11.07
N ALA A 91 -0.45 -3.18 11.45
CA ALA A 91 -1.13 -2.11 10.72
C ALA A 91 -0.33 -0.80 10.77
N GLY A 92 0.20 -0.42 11.94
CA GLY A 92 1.03 0.77 12.08
C GLY A 92 2.33 0.67 11.28
N TRP A 93 2.98 -0.51 11.31
CA TRP A 93 4.18 -0.78 10.54
C TRP A 93 3.94 -0.72 9.03
N LEU A 94 2.87 -1.35 8.55
CA LEU A 94 2.49 -1.27 7.14
C LEU A 94 2.11 0.16 6.74
N ALA A 95 1.45 0.94 7.59
CA ALA A 95 1.13 2.34 7.30
C ALA A 95 2.41 3.16 7.01
N LEU A 96 3.45 2.95 7.83
CA LEU A 96 4.76 3.58 7.62
C LEU A 96 5.38 3.15 6.29
N LEU A 97 5.37 1.84 5.97
CA LEU A 97 5.95 1.34 4.72
C LEU A 97 5.18 1.83 3.49
N PHE A 98 3.85 1.95 3.55
CA PHE A 98 3.05 2.58 2.48
C PHE A 98 3.38 4.06 2.31
N ALA A 99 3.63 4.80 3.41
CA ALA A 99 4.05 6.19 3.34
C ALA A 99 5.45 6.33 2.69
N LEU A 100 6.40 5.47 3.07
CA LEU A 100 7.73 5.42 2.46
C LEU A 100 7.66 5.05 0.98
N HIS A 101 6.81 4.08 0.62
CA HIS A 101 6.54 3.75 -0.78
C HIS A 101 5.99 4.94 -1.55
N LEU A 102 5.01 5.66 -1.00
CA LEU A 102 4.44 6.85 -1.66
C LEU A 102 5.49 7.93 -1.93
N VAL A 103 6.42 8.16 -0.98
CA VAL A 103 7.54 9.10 -1.16
C VAL A 103 8.48 8.62 -2.27
N ALA A 104 8.83 7.34 -2.29
CA ALA A 104 9.66 6.73 -3.33
C ALA A 104 8.99 6.82 -4.72
N GLU A 105 7.71 6.47 -4.80
CA GLU A 105 6.90 6.53 -6.01
C GLU A 105 6.77 7.98 -6.50
N TRP A 106 6.55 8.95 -5.60
CA TRP A 106 6.52 10.36 -5.97
C TRP A 106 7.83 10.82 -6.59
N ARG A 107 8.95 10.48 -5.95
CA ARG A 107 10.30 10.90 -6.38
C ARG A 107 10.67 10.32 -7.74
N TRP A 108 10.40 9.03 -7.96
CA TRP A 108 10.96 8.31 -9.11
C TRP A 108 9.96 7.99 -10.22
N VAL A 109 8.66 7.87 -9.91
CA VAL A 109 7.63 7.38 -10.83
C VAL A 109 6.64 8.47 -11.23
N LEU A 110 5.96 9.08 -10.24
CA LEU A 110 4.76 9.88 -10.49
C LEU A 110 5.05 11.18 -11.25
N THR A 111 6.20 11.81 -11.04
CA THR A 111 6.60 13.03 -11.78
C THR A 111 6.62 12.83 -13.30
N GLY A 112 6.82 11.60 -13.77
CA GLY A 112 6.80 11.24 -15.18
C GLY A 112 5.42 10.88 -15.76
N HIS A 113 4.36 10.87 -14.95
CA HIS A 113 3.02 10.40 -15.32
C HIS A 113 1.98 11.53 -15.47
N PRO A 114 0.88 11.29 -16.23
CA PRO A 114 -0.21 12.24 -16.37
C PRO A 114 -0.84 12.64 -15.02
N GLY A 115 -1.26 13.90 -14.90
CA GLY A 115 -1.79 14.45 -13.64
C GLY A 115 -2.99 13.69 -13.05
N TRP A 116 -3.85 13.10 -13.89
CA TRP A 116 -4.98 12.29 -13.42
C TRP A 116 -4.52 11.04 -12.66
N TYR A 117 -3.48 10.37 -13.15
CA TYR A 117 -2.95 9.14 -12.54
C TYR A 117 -2.19 9.47 -11.26
N ARG A 118 -1.40 10.55 -11.26
CA ARG A 118 -0.73 11.04 -10.05
C ARG A 118 -1.75 11.34 -8.94
N ARG A 119 -2.82 12.06 -9.28
CA ARG A 119 -3.89 12.39 -8.31
C ARG A 119 -4.57 11.13 -7.79
N LEU A 120 -4.86 10.16 -8.68
CA LEU A 120 -5.44 8.89 -8.26
C LEU A 120 -4.53 8.14 -7.29
N ARG A 121 -3.23 7.99 -7.61
CA ARG A 121 -2.25 7.31 -6.73
C ARG A 121 -2.12 7.99 -5.37
N LEU A 122 -2.03 9.33 -5.34
CA LEU A 122 -2.03 10.08 -4.09
C LEU A 122 -3.27 9.77 -3.25
N MET A 123 -4.47 9.86 -3.84
CA MET A 123 -5.71 9.60 -3.10
C MET A 123 -5.78 8.17 -2.56
N LEU A 124 -5.50 7.17 -3.39
CA LEU A 124 -5.58 5.77 -2.99
C LEU A 124 -4.56 5.42 -1.90
N SER A 125 -3.31 5.83 -2.06
CA SER A 125 -2.25 5.59 -1.06
C SER A 125 -2.55 6.31 0.25
N SER A 126 -3.02 7.57 0.21
CA SER A 126 -3.41 8.30 1.42
C SER A 126 -4.58 7.63 2.16
N VAL A 127 -5.61 7.16 1.43
CA VAL A 127 -6.74 6.46 2.06
C VAL A 127 -6.29 5.11 2.64
N ALA A 128 -5.45 4.34 1.94
CA ALA A 128 -4.89 3.09 2.47
C ALA A 128 -4.09 3.33 3.76
N ILE A 129 -3.22 4.34 3.79
CA ILE A 129 -2.45 4.72 4.97
C ILE A 129 -3.38 5.12 6.11
N ALA A 130 -4.40 5.95 5.85
CA ALA A 130 -5.36 6.36 6.86
C ALA A 130 -6.11 5.17 7.45
N LEU A 131 -6.56 4.23 6.63
CA LEU A 131 -7.24 3.00 7.09
C LEU A 131 -6.31 2.10 7.93
N LEU A 132 -5.05 1.97 7.53
CA LEU A 132 -4.05 1.23 8.33
C LEU A 132 -3.80 1.91 9.69
N VAL A 133 -3.71 3.24 9.72
CA VAL A 133 -3.58 4.00 10.99
C VAL A 133 -4.81 3.80 11.88
N VAL A 134 -6.02 3.80 11.32
CA VAL A 134 -7.24 3.49 12.08
C VAL A 134 -7.20 2.07 12.65
N GLY A 135 -6.80 1.07 11.84
CA GLY A 135 -6.63 -0.30 12.32
C GLY A 135 -5.57 -0.43 13.42
N ALA A 136 -4.48 0.34 13.31
CA ALA A 136 -3.42 0.39 14.32
C ALA A 136 -3.94 0.91 15.67
N MET A 137 -4.69 2.02 15.65
CA MET A 137 -5.29 2.61 16.85
C MET A 137 -6.35 1.71 17.48
N ALA A 138 -7.18 1.06 16.66
CA ALA A 138 -8.24 0.18 17.14
C ALA A 138 -7.67 -1.05 17.88
N GLY A 139 -6.64 -1.69 17.30
CA GLY A 139 -5.98 -2.83 17.96
C GLY A 139 -5.23 -2.45 19.25
N ALA A 140 -4.80 -1.19 19.40
CA ALA A 140 -4.18 -0.70 20.63
C ALA A 140 -5.20 -0.40 21.75
N ALA A 141 -6.47 -0.18 21.41
CA ALA A 141 -7.54 0.05 22.39
C ALA A 141 -8.10 -1.25 23.00
N ASN A 142 -7.84 -2.40 22.36
CA ASN A 142 -8.41 -3.71 22.72
C ASN A 142 -7.39 -4.71 23.29
N GLY A 143 -6.11 -4.33 23.41
CA GLY A 143 -5.04 -5.14 24.01
C GLY A 143 -4.52 -4.54 25.30
#